data_AF-A0A1H7W8J4-F1
#
_entry.id   AF-A0A1H7W8J4-F1
#
_cell.length_a   1.000
_cell.length_b   1.000
_cell.length_c   1.000
_cell.angle_alpha   90.00
_cell.angle_beta   90.00
_cell.angle_gamma   90.00
#
_symmetry.space_group_name_H-M   'P 1'
#
loop_
_entity.id
_entity.type
_entity.pdbx_description
1 polymer ?
#
loop_
_entity_poly.entity_id
_entity_poly.type
_entity_poly.pdbx_seq_one_letter_code
_entity_poly.pdbx_strand_id
1 'polypeptide(L)'
;METLNFVELLSYGAIGLGCILAILAYLLLREEQRQSKPRKPILNSIYVFMGFSLALSVFGFGTEVWKDSNKVMELQGEISMREETIESLRDEAKELTRKLAEVEQNLSSFRVVLYALMEQKEGKVARLKELQPDSRSYSDLVSEIQTDLARIDDGIRDAIKE
;
A
#
# COMPACT_ATOMS: atom_id res chain seq x y z
N MET A 1 22.19 -30.96 36.10
CA MET A 1 22.76 -29.69 35.59
C MET A 1 22.32 -29.62 34.14
N GLU A 2 21.45 -28.67 33.80
CA GLU A 2 21.07 -28.40 32.42
C GLU A 2 22.35 -28.21 31.59
N THR A 3 22.45 -28.94 30.48
CA THR A 3 23.55 -28.78 29.55
C THR A 3 23.41 -27.42 28.88
N LEU A 4 24.20 -26.43 29.33
CA LEU A 4 24.34 -25.14 28.66
C LEU A 4 24.62 -25.41 27.17
N ASN A 5 23.67 -25.04 26.32
CA ASN A 5 23.75 -25.32 24.90
C ASN A 5 24.65 -24.27 24.24
N PHE A 6 25.96 -24.52 24.23
CA PHE A 6 26.96 -23.56 23.76
C PHE A 6 26.72 -23.08 22.32
N VAL A 7 26.12 -23.92 21.48
CA VAL A 7 25.74 -23.58 20.10
C VAL A 7 24.67 -22.48 20.08
N GLU A 8 23.69 -22.58 20.98
CA GLU A 8 22.64 -21.58 21.14
C GLU A 8 23.22 -20.27 21.66
N LEU A 9 24.13 -20.31 22.64
CA LEU A 9 24.82 -19.11 23.10
C LEU A 9 25.66 -18.48 21.98
N LEU A 10 26.38 -19.27 21.18
CA LEU A 10 27.20 -18.77 20.08
C LEU A 10 26.36 -18.13 18.95
N SER A 11 25.08 -18.50 18.84
CA SER A 11 24.15 -17.91 17.87
C SER A 11 23.88 -16.42 18.12
N TYR A 12 24.07 -15.95 19.37
CA TYR A 12 23.99 -14.52 19.75
C TYR A 12 25.25 -13.72 19.36
N GLY A 13 26.12 -14.26 18.51
CA GLY A 13 27.28 -13.55 17.96
C GLY A 13 28.30 -13.13 19.01
N ALA A 14 28.74 -11.86 18.96
CA ALA A 14 29.78 -11.34 19.83
C ALA A 14 29.41 -11.36 21.32
N ILE A 15 28.12 -11.20 21.65
CA ILE A 15 27.60 -11.24 23.02
C ILE A 15 27.70 -12.66 23.58
N GLY A 16 27.26 -13.63 22.77
CA GLY A 16 27.36 -15.05 23.08
C GLY A 16 28.79 -15.51 23.33
N LEU A 17 29.70 -15.10 22.45
CA LEU A 17 31.12 -15.38 22.55
C LEU A 17 31.73 -14.73 23.81
N GLY A 18 31.44 -13.47 24.10
CA GLY A 18 31.87 -12.80 25.33
C GLY A 18 31.40 -13.52 26.60
N CYS A 19 30.16 -14.00 26.62
CA CYS A 19 29.58 -14.73 27.74
C CYS A 19 30.26 -16.10 27.96
N ILE A 20 30.50 -16.87 26.89
CA ILE A 20 31.23 -18.15 26.98
C ILE A 20 32.66 -17.93 27.50
N LEU A 21 33.36 -16.92 27.00
CA LEU A 21 34.72 -16.62 27.43
C LEU A 21 34.77 -16.19 28.91
N ALA A 22 33.78 -15.44 29.39
CA ALA A 22 33.66 -15.07 30.79
C ALA A 22 33.43 -16.30 31.70
N ILE A 23 32.56 -17.23 31.27
CA ILE A 23 32.33 -18.50 31.98
C ILE A 23 33.63 -19.33 32.02
N LEU A 24 34.34 -19.43 30.89
CA LEU A 24 35.62 -20.15 30.82
C LEU A 24 36.69 -19.51 31.72
N ALA A 25 36.78 -18.17 31.74
CA ALA A 25 37.68 -17.44 32.62
C ALA A 25 37.39 -17.72 34.09
N TYR A 26 36.10 -17.77 34.47
CA TYR A 26 35.67 -18.11 35.82
C TYR A 26 36.03 -19.55 36.20
N LEU A 27 35.85 -20.51 35.29
CA LEU A 27 36.23 -21.91 35.52
C LEU A 27 37.75 -22.05 35.71
N LEU A 28 38.55 -21.40 34.86
CA LEU A 28 40.02 -21.37 34.98
C LEU A 28 40.47 -20.73 36.30
N LEU A 29 39.83 -19.63 36.70
CA LEU A 29 40.11 -18.98 37.98
C LEU A 29 39.82 -19.91 39.15
N ARG A 30 38.66 -20.59 39.12
CA ARG A 30 38.24 -21.55 40.16
C ARG A 30 39.20 -22.73 40.26
N GLU A 31 39.75 -23.18 39.14
CA GLU A 31 40.69 -24.30 39.09
C GLU A 31 42.08 -23.93 39.61
N GLU A 32 42.60 -22.75 39.23
CA GLU A 32 43.89 -22.27 39.74
C GLU A 32 43.81 -21.89 41.24
N GLN A 33 42.65 -21.43 41.73
CA GLN A 33 42.39 -21.18 43.16
C GLN A 33 42.34 -22.44 44.03
N ARG A 34 42.13 -23.62 43.43
CA ARG A 34 42.16 -24.91 44.15
C ARG A 34 43.58 -25.41 44.41
N GLN A 35 44.61 -24.81 43.79
CA GLN A 35 45.99 -25.19 44.03
C GLN A 35 46.54 -24.55 45.31
N SER A 36 47.33 -25.31 46.07
CA SER A 36 47.91 -24.89 47.35
C SER A 36 48.94 -23.76 47.24
N LYS A 37 49.51 -23.54 46.05
CA LYS A 37 50.32 -22.35 45.71
C LYS A 37 49.89 -21.81 44.34
N PRO A 38 48.97 -20.84 44.27
CA PRO A 38 48.50 -20.30 43.00
C PRO A 38 49.62 -19.60 42.23
N ARG A 39 49.70 -19.84 40.91
CA ARG A 39 50.73 -19.22 40.06
C ARG A 39 50.28 -17.82 39.66
N LYS A 40 50.89 -16.80 40.29
CA LYS A 40 50.61 -15.38 40.04
C LYS A 40 50.55 -14.98 38.55
N PRO A 41 51.45 -15.46 37.67
CA PRO A 41 51.38 -15.10 36.24
C PRO A 41 50.10 -15.60 35.55
N ILE A 42 49.64 -16.80 35.89
CA ILE A 42 48.42 -17.40 35.34
C ILE A 42 47.20 -16.63 35.82
N LEU A 43 47.18 -16.26 37.11
CA LEU A 43 46.12 -15.44 37.69
C LEU A 43 45.97 -14.11 36.95
N ASN A 44 47.07 -13.41 36.67
CA ASN A 44 47.05 -12.14 35.95
C ASN A 44 46.47 -12.29 34.54
N SER A 45 46.88 -13.34 33.81
CA SER A 45 46.34 -13.60 32.47
C SER A 45 44.84 -13.91 32.50
N ILE A 46 44.37 -14.65 33.50
CA ILE A 46 42.93 -14.93 33.69
C ILE A 46 42.16 -13.63 33.94
N TYR A 47 42.66 -12.73 34.79
CA TYR A 47 42.01 -11.45 35.05
C TYR A 47 41.97 -10.54 33.81
N VAL A 48 43.06 -10.44 33.07
CA VAL A 48 43.10 -9.65 31.82
C VAL A 48 42.12 -10.22 30.79
N PHE A 49 42.10 -11.54 30.64
CA PHE A 49 41.18 -12.24 29.75
C PHE A 49 39.69 -12.05 30.16
N MET A 50 39.39 -12.08 31.45
CA MET A 50 38.06 -11.82 31.98
C MET A 50 37.61 -10.37 31.75
N GLY A 51 38.52 -9.40 31.86
CA GLY A 51 38.23 -8.01 31.50
C GLY A 51 37.90 -7.85 30.01
N PHE A 52 38.66 -8.54 29.15
CA PHE A 52 38.43 -8.52 27.70
C PHE A 52 37.09 -9.16 27.31
N SER A 53 36.70 -10.27 27.93
CA SER A 53 35.42 -10.93 27.64
C SER A 53 34.22 -10.07 28.05
N LEU A 54 34.31 -9.37 29.18
CA LEU A 54 33.31 -8.38 29.59
C LEU A 54 33.21 -7.20 28.62
N ALA A 55 34.35 -6.66 28.18
CA ALA A 55 34.39 -5.57 27.22
C ALA A 55 33.75 -5.98 25.87
N LEU A 56 34.05 -7.20 25.39
CA LEU A 56 33.44 -7.76 24.18
C LEU A 56 31.91 -7.92 24.31
N SER A 57 31.42 -8.39 25.45
CA SER A 57 29.97 -8.49 25.68
C SER A 57 29.29 -7.13 25.65
N VAL A 58 29.86 -6.13 26.33
CA VAL A 58 29.31 -4.76 26.34
C VAL A 58 29.34 -4.16 24.93
N PHE A 59 30.43 -4.36 24.19
CA PHE A 59 30.55 -3.87 22.82
C PHE A 59 29.55 -4.54 21.88
N GLY A 60 29.40 -5.87 21.97
CA GLY A 60 28.41 -6.62 21.21
C GLY A 60 27.00 -6.08 21.43
N PHE A 61 26.63 -5.85 22.70
CA PHE A 61 25.33 -5.29 23.06
C PHE A 61 25.12 -3.88 22.49
N GLY A 62 26.15 -3.03 22.57
CA GLY A 62 26.10 -1.67 22.01
C GLY A 62 25.86 -1.66 20.50
N THR A 63 26.52 -2.57 19.76
CA THR A 63 26.36 -2.64 18.30
C THR A 63 24.98 -3.12 17.86
N GLU A 64 24.36 -4.02 18.62
CA GLU A 64 23.04 -4.55 18.30
C GLU A 64 21.94 -3.52 18.54
N VAL A 65 22.02 -2.79 19.67
CA VAL A 65 21.10 -1.67 19.98
C VAL A 65 21.18 -0.57 18.90
N TRP A 66 22.39 -0.25 18.42
CA TRP A 66 22.55 0.71 17.33
C TRP A 66 21.99 0.20 16.00
N LYS A 67 22.17 -1.08 15.69
CA LYS A 67 21.65 -1.68 14.46
C LYS A 67 20.12 -1.66 14.43
N ASP A 68 19.48 -1.99 15.55
CA ASP A 68 18.02 -1.94 15.65
C ASP A 68 17.49 -0.52 15.57
N SER A 69 18.17 0.45 16.19
CA SER A 69 17.80 1.87 16.05
C SER A 69 17.86 2.35 14.61
N ASN A 70 18.88 1.94 13.84
CA ASN A 70 18.99 2.30 12.42
C ASN A 70 17.89 1.66 11.57
N LYS A 71 17.57 0.39 11.82
CA LYS A 71 16.46 -0.30 11.13
C LYS A 71 15.11 0.36 11.43
N VAL A 72 14.87 0.77 12.67
CA VAL A 72 13.64 1.48 13.04
C VAL A 72 13.54 2.80 12.27
N MET A 73 14.65 3.54 12.16
CA MET A 73 14.69 4.80 11.40
C MET A 73 14.44 4.58 9.90
N GLU A 74 15.02 3.54 9.31
CA GLU A 74 14.80 3.15 7.90
C GLU A 74 13.35 2.77 7.65
N LEU A 75 12.78 1.90 8.49
CA LEU A 75 11.37 1.48 8.41
C LEU A 75 10.41 2.68 8.57
N GLN A 76 10.74 3.63 9.46
CA GLN A 76 9.93 4.84 9.63
C GLN A 76 9.98 5.75 8.40
N GLY A 77 11.12 5.82 7.71
CA GLY A 77 11.26 6.48 6.42
C GLY A 77 10.40 5.83 5.34
N GLU A 78 10.43 4.50 5.23
CA GLU A 78 9.59 3.75 4.29
C GLU A 78 8.09 3.91 4.59
N ILE A 79 7.69 3.93 5.86
CA ILE A 79 6.29 4.16 6.26
C ILE A 79 5.83 5.54 5.79
N SER A 80 6.64 6.58 6.01
CA SER A 80 6.30 7.95 5.61
C SER A 80 6.07 8.06 4.10
N MET A 81 6.94 7.45 3.30
CA MET A 81 6.80 7.40 1.83
C MET A 81 5.54 6.65 1.39
N ARG A 82 5.20 5.55 2.10
CA ARG A 82 3.98 4.77 1.81
C ARG A 82 2.72 5.53 2.18
N GLU A 83 2.74 6.29 3.28
CA GLU A 83 1.62 7.15 3.69
C GLU A 83 1.33 8.22 2.63
N GLU A 84 2.36 8.88 2.09
CA GLU A 84 2.21 9.86 1.00
C GLU A 84 1.60 9.20 -0.26
N THR A 85 2.05 8.00 -0.62
CA THR A 85 1.51 7.26 -1.77
C THR A 85 0.04 6.90 -1.56
N ILE A 86 -0.33 6.47 -0.35
CA ILE A 86 -1.73 6.15 -0.01
C ILE A 86 -2.60 7.40 -0.10
N GLU A 87 -2.10 8.55 0.32
CA GLU A 87 -2.83 9.82 0.25
C GLU A 87 -3.08 10.24 -1.20
N SER A 88 -2.06 10.18 -2.07
CA SER A 88 -2.21 10.45 -3.51
C SER A 88 -3.26 9.53 -4.16
N LEU A 89 -3.16 8.22 -3.93
CA LEU A 89 -4.13 7.26 -4.48
C LEU A 89 -5.55 7.50 -3.97
N ARG A 90 -5.69 7.93 -2.72
CA ARG A 90 -6.99 8.27 -2.14
C ARG A 90 -7.61 9.48 -2.84
N ASP A 91 -6.81 10.48 -3.18
CA ASP A 91 -7.29 11.66 -3.88
C ASP A 91 -7.65 11.36 -5.33
N GLU A 92 -6.86 10.52 -6.02
CA GLU A 92 -7.23 9.99 -7.34
C GLU A 92 -8.55 9.22 -7.30
N ALA A 93 -8.77 8.38 -6.29
CA ALA A 93 -10.01 7.64 -6.11
C ALA A 93 -11.22 8.57 -5.90
N LYS A 94 -11.05 9.68 -5.17
CA LYS A 94 -12.10 10.70 -5.02
C LYS A 94 -12.40 11.39 -6.36
N GLU A 95 -11.38 11.72 -7.15
CA GLU A 95 -11.57 12.34 -8.45
C GLU A 95 -12.33 11.40 -9.41
N LEU A 96 -11.95 10.13 -9.46
CA LEU A 96 -12.65 9.10 -10.24
C LEU A 96 -14.11 8.96 -9.81
N THR A 97 -14.38 8.97 -8.51
CA THR A 97 -15.75 8.92 -7.97
C THR A 97 -16.57 10.12 -8.44
N ARG A 98 -15.98 11.32 -8.46
CA ARG A 98 -16.64 12.53 -8.96
C ARG A 98 -16.94 12.44 -10.45
N LYS A 99 -15.99 11.98 -11.27
CA LYS A 99 -16.19 11.78 -12.72
C LYS A 99 -17.29 10.75 -12.99
N LEU A 100 -17.35 9.68 -12.20
CA LEU A 100 -18.40 8.66 -12.32
C LEU A 100 -19.79 9.25 -12.02
N ALA A 101 -19.91 10.07 -10.98
CA ALA A 101 -21.16 10.76 -10.66
C ALA A 101 -21.61 11.74 -11.76
N GLU A 102 -20.67 12.46 -12.38
CA GLU A 102 -20.95 13.35 -13.51
C GLU A 102 -21.45 12.58 -14.74
N VAL A 103 -20.82 11.46 -15.07
CA VAL A 103 -21.28 10.58 -16.15
C VAL A 103 -22.66 10.02 -15.85
N GLU A 104 -22.93 9.60 -14.62
CA GLU A 104 -24.25 9.09 -14.21
C GLU A 104 -25.34 10.17 -14.35
N GLN A 105 -25.04 11.41 -13.95
CA GLN A 105 -25.94 12.54 -14.13
C GLN A 105 -26.22 12.81 -15.62
N ASN A 106 -25.18 12.82 -16.46
CA ASN A 106 -25.33 13.01 -17.90
C ASN A 106 -26.20 11.89 -18.50
N LEU A 107 -25.97 10.64 -18.12
CA LEU A 107 -26.73 9.50 -18.59
C LEU A 107 -28.21 9.58 -18.16
N SER A 108 -28.48 10.08 -16.95
CA SER A 108 -29.83 10.35 -16.47
C SER A 108 -30.55 11.40 -17.31
N SER A 109 -29.90 12.55 -17.58
CA SER A 109 -30.49 13.59 -18.45
C SER A 109 -30.75 13.07 -19.87
N PHE A 110 -29.84 12.28 -20.42
CA PHE A 110 -30.00 11.66 -21.74
C PHE A 110 -31.19 10.71 -21.78
N ARG A 111 -31.38 9.89 -20.73
CA ARG A 111 -32.57 9.03 -20.62
C ARG A 111 -33.86 9.83 -20.64
N VAL A 112 -33.94 10.96 -19.94
CA VAL A 112 -35.13 11.84 -19.97
C VAL A 112 -35.42 12.32 -21.39
N VAL A 113 -34.40 12.79 -22.12
CA VAL A 113 -34.55 13.22 -23.52
C VAL A 113 -35.01 12.06 -24.40
N LEU A 114 -34.44 10.86 -24.24
CA LEU A 114 -34.87 9.68 -24.99
C LEU A 114 -36.35 9.34 -24.75
N TYR A 115 -36.82 9.39 -23.49
CA TYR A 115 -38.24 9.16 -23.20
C TYR A 115 -39.14 10.19 -23.88
N ALA A 116 -38.79 11.48 -23.84
CA ALA A 116 -39.54 12.54 -24.51
C ALA A 116 -39.59 12.36 -26.04
N LEU A 117 -38.48 11.96 -26.66
CA LEU A 117 -38.43 11.67 -28.10
C LEU A 117 -39.27 10.44 -28.47
N MET A 118 -39.28 9.40 -27.63
CA MET A 118 -40.13 8.22 -27.86
C MET A 118 -41.61 8.59 -27.77
N GLU A 119 -42.02 9.39 -26.78
CA GLU A 119 -43.39 9.87 -26.64
C GLU A 119 -43.81 10.75 -27.83
N GLN A 120 -42.94 11.68 -28.26
CA GLN A 120 -43.19 12.52 -29.43
C GLN A 120 -43.33 11.67 -30.70
N LYS A 121 -42.46 10.66 -30.88
CA LYS A 121 -42.53 9.72 -32.00
C LYS A 121 -43.85 8.97 -31.98
N GLU A 122 -44.26 8.39 -30.84
CA GLU A 122 -45.51 7.65 -30.72
C GLU A 122 -46.72 8.53 -31.06
N GLY A 123 -46.76 9.78 -30.56
CA GLY A 123 -47.81 10.74 -30.88
C GLY A 123 -47.87 11.10 -32.37
N LYS A 124 -46.72 11.35 -33.01
CA LYS A 124 -46.65 11.65 -34.45
C LYS A 124 -47.04 10.44 -35.31
N VAL A 125 -46.64 9.23 -34.92
CA VAL A 125 -47.04 7.99 -35.60
C VAL A 125 -48.54 7.74 -35.46
N ALA A 126 -49.13 7.99 -34.29
CA ALA A 126 -50.57 7.87 -34.09
C ALA A 126 -51.34 8.84 -35.01
N ARG A 127 -50.92 10.12 -35.06
CA ARG A 127 -51.52 11.12 -35.96
C ARG A 127 -51.38 10.74 -37.43
N LEU A 128 -50.24 10.20 -37.86
CA LEU A 128 -50.06 9.70 -39.23
C LEU A 128 -51.03 8.59 -39.60
N LYS A 129 -51.38 7.70 -38.65
CA LYS A 129 -52.33 6.60 -38.88
C LYS A 129 -53.77 7.08 -39.04
N GLU A 130 -54.11 8.23 -38.47
CA GLU A 130 -55.46 8.81 -38.53
C GLU A 130 -55.68 9.66 -39.79
N LEU A 131 -54.61 10.07 -40.47
CA LEU A 131 -54.67 10.92 -41.65
C LEU A 131 -54.75 10.10 -42.95
N GLN A 132 -55.52 10.60 -43.93
CA GLN A 132 -55.53 10.01 -45.27
C GLN A 132 -54.21 10.35 -46.01
N PRO A 133 -53.56 9.36 -46.67
CA PRO A 133 -52.26 9.55 -47.33
C PRO A 133 -52.22 10.70 -48.36
N ASP A 134 -53.32 10.96 -49.05
CA ASP A 134 -53.41 11.99 -50.10
C ASP A 134 -53.84 13.36 -49.57
N SER A 135 -54.03 13.49 -48.25
CA SER A 135 -54.42 14.75 -47.62
C SER A 135 -53.21 15.69 -47.46
N ARG A 136 -53.46 16.99 -47.59
CA ARG A 136 -52.44 18.03 -47.34
C ARG A 136 -51.83 17.91 -45.93
N SER A 137 -52.66 17.61 -44.93
CA SER A 137 -52.23 17.40 -43.54
C SER A 137 -51.29 16.21 -43.37
N TYR A 138 -51.43 15.16 -44.18
CA TYR A 138 -50.49 14.02 -44.17
C TYR A 138 -49.11 14.45 -44.70
N SER A 139 -49.09 15.13 -45.85
CA SER A 139 -47.86 15.66 -46.45
C SER A 139 -47.13 16.63 -45.50
N ASP A 140 -47.88 17.52 -44.84
CA ASP A 140 -47.33 18.49 -43.89
C ASP A 140 -46.69 17.78 -42.68
N LEU A 141 -47.36 16.77 -42.10
CA LEU A 141 -46.84 16.00 -40.96
C LEU A 141 -45.61 15.16 -41.33
N VAL A 142 -45.57 14.58 -42.53
CA VAL A 142 -44.40 13.85 -43.04
C VAL A 142 -43.20 14.78 -43.21
N SER A 143 -43.41 15.99 -43.76
CA SER A 143 -42.34 17.00 -43.89
C SER A 143 -41.82 17.46 -42.54
N GLU A 144 -42.70 17.63 -41.56
CA GLU A 144 -42.33 17.94 -40.17
C GLU A 144 -41.46 16.83 -39.56
N ILE A 145 -41.83 15.56 -39.73
CA ILE A 145 -41.05 14.40 -39.24
C ILE A 145 -39.68 14.34 -39.92
N GLN A 146 -39.60 14.59 -41.23
CA GLN A 146 -38.33 14.62 -41.96
C GLN A 146 -37.40 15.73 -41.45
N THR A 147 -37.97 16.91 -41.17
CA THR A 147 -37.22 18.05 -40.62
C THR A 147 -36.70 17.74 -39.21
N ASP A 148 -37.53 17.12 -38.37
CA ASP A 148 -37.13 16.72 -37.02
C ASP A 148 -36.03 15.65 -37.04
N LEU A 149 -36.13 14.65 -37.93
CA LEU A 149 -35.09 13.63 -38.10
C LEU A 149 -33.76 14.22 -38.57
N ALA A 150 -33.79 15.19 -39.49
CA ALA A 150 -32.58 15.88 -39.94
C ALA A 150 -31.92 16.66 -38.78
N ARG A 151 -32.71 17.35 -37.97
CA ARG A 151 -32.21 18.06 -36.77
C ARG A 151 -31.61 17.11 -35.73
N ILE A 152 -32.19 15.93 -35.55
CA ILE A 152 -31.66 14.90 -34.65
C ILE A 152 -30.33 14.34 -35.19
N ASP A 153 -30.23 14.05 -36.50
CA ASP A 153 -28.98 13.57 -37.11
C ASP A 153 -27.85 14.60 -36.97
N ASP A 154 -28.15 15.88 -37.22
CA ASP A 154 -27.20 16.98 -37.04
C ASP A 154 -26.77 17.10 -35.56
N GLY A 155 -27.70 17.06 -34.62
CA GLY A 155 -27.39 17.11 -33.19
C GLY A 155 -26.55 15.95 -32.68
N ILE A 156 -26.78 14.72 -33.19
CA ILE A 156 -25.96 13.55 -32.86
C ILE A 156 -24.55 13.70 -33.45
N ARG A 157 -24.44 14.20 -34.69
CA ARG A 157 -23.16 14.40 -35.36
C ARG A 157 -22.29 15.42 -34.64
N ASP A 158 -22.90 16.48 -34.11
CA ASP A 158 -22.19 17.50 -33.33
C ASP A 158 -21.71 16.93 -31.98
N ALA A 159 -22.55 16.16 -31.29
CA ALA A 159 -22.20 15.53 -30.01
C ALA A 159 -21.10 14.44 -30.09
N ILE A 160 -20.85 13.85 -31.26
CA ILE A 160 -19.80 12.83 -31.48
C ILE A 160 -18.43 13.49 -31.81
N LYS A 161 -18.41 14.76 -32.21
CA LYS A 161 -17.20 15.46 -32.65
C LYS A 161 -16.54 16.32 -31.56
N GLU A 162 -17.24 16.62 -30.47
CA GLU A 162 -16.68 17.17 -29.22
C GLU A 162 -16.06 16.07 -28.36
#